data_AF-A0A6B3FPI7-F1
#
_entry.id   AF-A0A6B3FPI7-F1
#
_cell.length_a   1.000
_cell.length_b   1.000
_cell.length_c   1.000
_cell.angle_alpha   90.00
_cell.angle_beta   90.00
_cell.angle_gamma   90.00
#
_symmetry.space_group_name_H-M   'P 1'
#
loop_
_entity.id
_entity.type
_entity.pdbx_description
1 polymer ?
#
loop_
_entity_poly.entity_id
_entity_poly.type
_entity_poly.pdbx_seq_one_letter_code
_entity_poly.pdbx_strand_id
1 'polypeptide(L)'
;ADTLANSRFVVSPLAETVASLLLLERATAAHPGERAWLETHLPAYRRWAAGDPVSALVIRSALAPRWTADFLTPAPVPAPPGQAPPPFDE
;
A
#
# COMPACT_ATOMS: atom_id res chain seq x y z
N ALA A 1 4.48 -4.90 26.46
CA ALA A 1 4.99 -5.99 25.63
C ALA A 1 3.89 -7.04 25.39
N ASP A 2 3.16 -7.40 26.44
CA ASP A 2 2.11 -8.43 26.40
C ASP A 2 0.99 -8.19 25.37
N THR A 3 0.65 -6.93 25.08
CA THR A 3 -0.35 -6.62 24.04
C THR A 3 0.10 -7.05 22.65
N LEU A 4 1.35 -6.81 22.25
CA LEU A 4 1.86 -7.27 20.95
C LEU A 4 2.08 -8.79 20.94
N ALA A 5 2.50 -9.36 22.07
CA ALA A 5 2.72 -10.80 22.21
C ALA A 5 1.43 -11.62 22.08
N ASN A 6 0.29 -11.03 22.45
CA ASN A 6 -1.03 -11.67 22.32
C ASN A 6 -1.76 -11.32 21.01
N SER A 7 -1.18 -10.48 20.15
CA SER A 7 -1.77 -10.11 18.87
C SER A 7 -1.52 -11.17 17.79
N ARG A 8 -2.46 -11.30 16.85
CA ARG A 8 -2.25 -12.03 15.60
C ARG A 8 -1.90 -11.02 14.51
N PHE A 9 -0.71 -11.14 13.95
CA PHE A 9 -0.34 -10.35 12.78
C PHE A 9 -0.95 -11.00 11.54
N VAL A 10 -1.72 -10.22 10.79
CA VAL A 10 -2.30 -10.63 9.50
C VAL A 10 -1.65 -9.83 8.39
N VAL A 11 -1.51 -10.46 7.24
CA VAL A 11 -1.14 -9.76 6.00
C VAL A 11 -2.33 -8.89 5.60
N SER A 12 -2.08 -7.62 5.32
CA SER A 12 -3.10 -6.72 4.79
C SER A 12 -2.95 -6.62 3.28
N PRO A 13 -3.92 -7.11 2.47
CA PRO A 13 -3.87 -6.96 1.02
C PRO A 13 -3.76 -5.49 0.58
N LEU A 14 -4.37 -4.57 1.32
CA LEU A 14 -4.23 -3.13 1.10
C LEU A 14 -2.78 -2.69 1.31
N ALA A 15 -2.16 -3.07 2.43
CA ALA A 15 -0.78 -2.69 2.72
C ALA A 15 0.20 -3.26 1.68
N GLU A 16 0.03 -4.51 1.26
CA GLU A 16 0.86 -5.12 0.22
C GLU A 16 0.72 -4.42 -1.13
N THR A 17 -0.51 -4.05 -1.50
CA THR A 17 -0.79 -3.33 -2.75
C THR A 17 -0.14 -1.95 -2.73
N VAL A 18 -0.33 -1.19 -1.65
CA VAL A 18 0.23 0.16 -1.51
C VAL A 18 1.76 0.10 -1.46
N ALA A 19 2.36 -0.86 -0.75
CA ALA A 19 3.80 -1.06 -0.71
C ALA A 19 4.38 -1.42 -2.08
N SER A 20 3.68 -2.26 -2.85
CA SER A 20 4.07 -2.62 -4.22
C SER A 20 4.02 -1.41 -5.16
N LEU A 21 2.97 -0.58 -5.07
CA LEU A 21 2.89 0.68 -5.83
C LEU A 21 4.00 1.66 -5.42
N LEU A 22 4.29 1.78 -4.12
CA LEU A 22 5.39 2.60 -3.61
C LEU A 22 6.75 2.15 -4.16
N LEU A 23 6.98 0.83 -4.20
CA LEU A 23 8.20 0.24 -4.76
C LEU A 23 8.33 0.56 -6.25
N LEU A 24 7.24 0.44 -7.02
CA LEU A 24 7.21 0.80 -8.44
C LEU A 24 7.46 2.29 -8.69
N GLU A 25 6.84 3.18 -7.91
CA GLU A 25 7.04 4.63 -8.00
C GLU A 25 8.47 5.04 -7.65
N ARG A 26 9.04 4.44 -6.59
CA ARG A 26 10.43 4.70 -6.18
C ARG A 26 11.45 4.07 -7.12
N ALA A 27 11.06 2.99 -7.81
CA ALA A 27 11.91 2.22 -8.72
C ALA A 27 13.26 1.82 -8.11
N THR A 28 13.32 1.67 -6.79
CA THR A 28 14.54 1.42 -6.02
C THR A 28 14.26 0.37 -4.97
N ALA A 29 14.98 -0.74 -5.03
CA ALA A 29 14.90 -1.81 -4.05
C ALA A 29 15.56 -1.37 -2.72
N ALA A 30 14.81 -1.45 -1.63
CA ALA A 30 15.32 -1.37 -0.26
C ALA A 30 15.92 -2.70 0.21
N HIS A 31 15.47 -3.83 -0.37
CA HIS A 31 15.95 -5.17 -0.04
C HIS A 31 16.37 -5.98 -1.29
N PRO A 32 17.34 -6.90 -1.19
CA PRO A 32 17.81 -7.66 -2.35
C PRO A 32 16.71 -8.44 -3.10
N GLY A 33 15.70 -8.95 -2.39
CA GLY A 33 14.58 -9.69 -2.98
C GLY A 33 13.67 -8.86 -3.89
N GLU A 34 13.62 -7.54 -3.69
CA GLU A 34 12.78 -6.63 -4.49
C GLU A 34 13.34 -6.39 -5.88
N ARG A 35 14.64 -6.65 -6.10
CA ARG A 35 15.31 -6.39 -7.39
C ARG A 35 14.70 -7.20 -8.52
N ALA A 36 14.54 -8.51 -8.33
CA ALA A 36 13.96 -9.40 -9.33
C ALA A 36 12.49 -9.04 -9.62
N TRP A 37 11.74 -8.63 -8.60
CA TRP A 37 10.37 -8.18 -8.74
C TRP A 37 10.27 -6.88 -9.55
N LEU A 38 11.13 -5.90 -9.27
CA LEU A 38 11.22 -4.65 -10.03
C LEU A 38 11.63 -4.90 -11.48
N GLU A 39 12.65 -5.72 -11.72
CA GLU A 39 13.09 -6.11 -13.08
C GLU A 39 11.92 -6.70 -13.88
N THR A 40 11.08 -7.50 -13.23
CA THR A 40 9.92 -8.14 -13.84
C THR A 40 8.78 -7.16 -14.14
N HIS A 41 8.43 -6.27 -13.20
CA HIS A 41 7.17 -5.50 -13.27
C HIS A 41 7.32 -4.02 -13.63
N LEU A 42 8.47 -3.40 -13.34
CA LEU A 42 8.70 -1.97 -13.57
C LEU A 42 8.53 -1.54 -15.04
N PRO A 43 8.96 -2.32 -16.06
CA PRO A 43 8.75 -1.93 -17.44
C PRO A 43 7.26 -1.84 -17.82
N ALA A 44 6.43 -2.77 -17.33
CA ALA A 44 5.00 -2.76 -17.58
C ALA A 44 4.31 -1.57 -16.89
N TYR A 45 4.66 -1.31 -15.64
CA TYR A 45 4.18 -0.15 -14.89
C TYR A 45 4.50 1.17 -15.61
N ARG A 46 5.73 1.34 -16.10
CA ARG A 46 6.13 2.56 -16.83
C ARG A 46 5.39 2.73 -18.15
N ARG A 47 5.13 1.64 -18.88
CA ARG A 47 4.31 1.70 -20.10
C ARG A 47 2.87 2.12 -19.80
N TRP A 48 2.28 1.55 -18.74
CA TRP A 48 0.96 1.94 -18.28
C TRP A 48 0.91 3.41 -17.88
N ALA A 49 1.85 3.87 -17.05
CA ALA A 49 1.91 5.26 -16.57
C ALA A 49 2.09 6.27 -17.72
N ALA A 50 2.83 5.90 -18.78
CA ALA A 50 2.96 6.73 -19.98
C ALA A 50 1.68 6.77 -20.82
N GLY A 51 0.88 5.69 -20.80
CA GLY A 51 -0.40 5.61 -21.49
C GLY A 51 -1.56 6.28 -20.74
N ASP A 52 -1.44 6.45 -19.43
CA ASP A 52 -2.43 7.12 -18.57
C ASP A 52 -1.75 8.10 -17.60
N PRO A 53 -1.39 9.31 -18.08
CA PRO A 53 -0.64 10.28 -17.28
C PRO A 53 -1.47 10.86 -16.12
N VAL A 54 -2.80 10.86 -16.21
CA VAL A 54 -3.67 11.39 -15.14
C VAL A 54 -3.66 10.42 -13.96
N SER A 55 -3.88 9.12 -14.20
CA SER A 55 -3.81 8.12 -13.13
C SER A 55 -2.41 8.04 -12.53
N ALA A 56 -1.37 8.15 -13.35
CA ALA A 56 0.01 8.21 -12.86
C ALA A 56 0.27 9.42 -11.94
N LEU A 57 -0.30 10.58 -12.27
CA LEU A 57 -0.20 11.77 -11.41
C LEU A 57 -0.92 11.56 -10.08
N VAL A 58 -2.13 10.97 -10.11
CA VAL A 58 -2.88 10.63 -8.89
C VAL A 58 -2.06 9.72 -7.96
N ILE A 59 -1.47 8.64 -8.50
CA ILE A 59 -0.65 7.72 -7.71
C ILE A 59 0.56 8.44 -7.11
N ARG A 60 1.28 9.24 -7.92
CA ARG A 60 2.43 10.01 -7.45
C ARG A 60 2.05 10.99 -6.34
N SER A 61 0.91 11.66 -6.47
CA SER A 61 0.39 12.57 -5.45
C SER A 61 -0.07 11.83 -4.19
N ALA A 62 -0.54 10.60 -4.32
CA ALA A 62 -0.98 9.76 -3.20
C ALA A 62 0.19 9.17 -2.38
N LEU A 63 1.35 8.95 -3.01
CA LEU A 63 2.50 8.26 -2.42
C LEU A 63 3.68 9.22 -2.14
N ALA A 64 3.44 10.27 -1.35
CA ALA A 64 4.46 11.22 -0.97
C ALA A 64 5.57 10.57 -0.10
N PRO A 65 6.81 11.09 -0.10
CA PRO A 65 7.95 10.46 0.60
C PRO A 65 7.76 10.21 2.11
N ARG A 66 6.85 10.94 2.76
CA ARG A 66 6.66 10.95 4.23
C ARG A 66 5.26 10.56 4.68
N TRP A 67 4.31 10.38 3.76
CA TRP A 67 2.91 10.08 4.08
C TRP A 67 2.21 9.44 2.88
N THR A 68 1.22 8.59 3.15
CA THR A 68 0.29 8.07 2.15
C THR A 68 -1.01 8.86 2.27
N ALA A 69 -1.61 9.24 1.15
CA ALA A 69 -2.80 10.06 1.17
C ALA A 69 -4.02 9.33 1.73
N ASP A 70 -4.81 10.04 2.55
CA ASP A 70 -5.99 9.48 3.22
C ASP A 70 -7.02 8.92 2.25
N PHE A 71 -7.10 9.44 1.02
CA PHE A 71 -8.01 8.87 0.01
C PHE A 71 -7.54 7.52 -0.54
N LEU A 72 -6.24 7.20 -0.43
CA LEU A 72 -5.65 5.92 -0.84
C LEU A 72 -5.67 4.91 0.32
N THR A 73 -5.48 5.38 1.55
CA THR A 73 -5.55 4.58 2.77
C THR A 73 -6.54 5.22 3.75
N PRO A 74 -7.85 5.14 3.48
CA PRO A 74 -8.84 5.77 4.34
C PRO A 74 -8.78 5.17 5.73
N ALA A 75 -8.80 6.04 6.74
CA ALA A 75 -8.91 5.60 8.12
C ALA A 75 -10.19 4.76 8.27
N PRO A 76 -10.15 3.62 9.00
CA PRO A 76 -11.35 2.88 9.31
C PRO A 76 -12.39 3.78 9.94
N VAL A 77 -13.63 3.74 9.44
CA VAL A 77 -14.73 4.47 10.07
C VAL A 77 -15.01 3.78 11.42
N PRO A 78 -14.93 4.51 12.54
CA PRO A 78 -15.19 3.91 13.85
C PRO A 78 -16.63 3.39 13.90
N ALA A 79 -16.83 2.25 14.57
CA ALA A 79 -18.17 1.75 14.82
C ALA A 79 -18.98 2.80 15.60
N PRO A 80 -20.30 2.90 15.38
CA PRO A 80 -21.16 3.74 16.19
C PRO A 80 -20.99 3.45 17.68
N PRO A 81 -21.11 4.45 18.57
CA PRO A 81 -21.01 4.23 20.01
C PRO A 81 -21.93 3.09 20.47
N GLY A 82 -21.36 2.11 21.19
CA GLY A 82 -22.10 0.94 21.69
C GLY A 82 -22.16 -0.26 20.73
N GLN A 83 -21.55 -0.17 19.55
CA GLN A 83 -21.48 -1.29 18.59
C GLN A 83 -20.05 -1.81 18.47
N ALA A 84 -19.88 -3.13 18.49
CA ALA A 84 -18.58 -3.74 18.23
C ALA A 84 -18.20 -3.49 16.75
N PRO A 85 -16.92 -3.24 16.44
CA PRO A 85 -16.47 -3.21 15.05
C PRO A 85 -16.78 -4.55 14.37
N PRO A 86 -17.06 -4.56 13.05
CA PRO A 86 -17.26 -5.80 12.33
C PRO A 86 -16.02 -6.70 12.52
N PRO A 87 -16.20 -8.03 12.56
CA PRO A 87 -15.07 -8.95 12.58
C PRO A 87 -14.21 -8.69 11.35
N PHE A 88 -12.89 -8.77 11.51
CA PHE A 88 -12.00 -8.85 10.37
C PHE A 88 -12.23 -10.21 9.72
N ASP A 89 -12.89 -10.23 8.55
CA ASP A 89 -13.03 -11.44 7.75
C ASP A 89 -11.65 -11.94 7.28
N GLU A 90 -11.42 -13.25 7.35
CA GLU A 90 -10.17 -13.95 6.96
C GLU A 90 -10.13 -14.28 5.46
#